data_AF-A0A9X5S4G1-F1
#
_entry.id   AF-A0A9X5S4G1-F1
#
_cell.length_a   1.000
_cell.length_b   1.000
_cell.length_c   1.000
_cell.angle_alpha   90.00
_cell.angle_beta   90.00
_cell.angle_gamma   90.00
#
_symmetry.space_group_name_H-M   'P 1'
#
loop_
_entity.id
_entity.type
_entity.pdbx_description
1 polymer ?
#
loop_
_entity_poly.entity_id
_entity_poly.type
_entity_poly.pdbx_seq_one_letter_code
_entity_poly.pdbx_strand_id
1 'polypeptide(L)'
;MKKIFLTLLAMQISPFVLADGLNAINDPVMNPCIQRPDLAGCSGNNQSGGQARRVINIPNRWGAIYFNPANRAVGYSENNTKGYQSANKEALESCIKAGGGKNPIAHDGKGCRLKHEYRNTCAAIAIGGKEEGKGGFGIVGNDDVEVAKELALKGCSKHSDECVIRYAGCSRHPDYLRY
;
A
#
# COMPACT_ATOMS: atom_id res chain seq x y z
N MET A 1 103.77 -17.23 -12.29
CA MET A 1 103.13 -18.35 -13.01
C MET A 1 101.79 -18.67 -12.36
N LYS A 2 100.70 -18.74 -13.16
CA LYS A 2 99.38 -19.36 -12.90
C LYS A 2 98.54 -18.70 -11.78
N LYS A 3 97.25 -18.37 -11.92
CA LYS A 3 96.18 -18.80 -12.85
C LYS A 3 94.93 -17.90 -12.65
N ILE A 4 94.22 -17.65 -13.76
CA ILE A 4 92.74 -17.62 -13.92
C ILE A 4 91.97 -16.47 -13.25
N PHE A 5 91.19 -15.70 -14.03
CA PHE A 5 89.72 -15.73 -14.02
C PHE A 5 89.13 -14.86 -15.14
N LEU A 6 88.37 -15.51 -16.03
CA LEU A 6 87.58 -14.89 -17.10
C LEU A 6 86.10 -14.92 -16.67
N THR A 7 85.47 -13.75 -16.71
CA THR A 7 84.08 -13.46 -17.16
C THR A 7 82.88 -14.19 -16.54
N LEU A 8 81.94 -13.45 -15.91
CA LEU A 8 80.60 -13.10 -16.45
C LEU A 8 79.66 -12.51 -15.38
N LEU A 9 79.09 -11.35 -15.73
CA LEU A 9 77.68 -10.93 -15.59
C LEU A 9 76.98 -10.96 -14.20
N ALA A 10 76.76 -9.76 -13.65
CA ALA A 10 75.43 -9.16 -13.44
C ALA A 10 75.46 -8.09 -12.33
N MET A 11 75.23 -6.83 -12.70
CA MET A 11 74.54 -5.87 -11.80
C MET A 11 73.25 -6.53 -11.30
N GLN A 12 72.80 -6.30 -10.06
CA GLN A 12 71.53 -5.63 -9.71
C GLN A 12 71.35 -5.50 -8.17
N ILE A 13 71.34 -4.25 -7.69
CA ILE A 13 70.37 -3.59 -6.78
C ILE A 13 69.81 -4.38 -5.58
N SER A 14 70.22 -3.93 -4.39
CA SER A 14 69.50 -3.79 -3.09
C SER A 14 68.64 -4.94 -2.52
N PRO A 15 68.79 -5.29 -1.23
CA PRO A 15 67.83 -6.14 -0.53
C PRO A 15 66.55 -5.36 -0.25
N PHE A 16 65.55 -5.52 -1.10
CA PHE A 16 64.17 -5.24 -0.74
C PHE A 16 63.75 -6.24 0.34
N VAL A 17 63.68 -5.77 1.58
CA VAL A 17 63.00 -6.47 2.66
C VAL A 17 61.52 -6.52 2.28
N LEU A 18 61.02 -7.73 2.01
CA LEU A 18 59.59 -8.04 1.95
C LEU A 18 58.96 -7.66 3.29
N ALA A 19 58.34 -6.49 3.35
CA ALA A 19 57.34 -6.19 4.35
C ALA A 19 56.02 -6.78 3.83
N ASP A 20 55.76 -8.05 4.16
CA ASP A 20 54.39 -8.56 4.11
C ASP A 20 53.57 -7.73 5.09
N GLY A 21 52.67 -6.89 4.55
CA GLY A 21 51.71 -6.15 5.34
C GLY A 21 50.85 -7.12 6.13
N LEU A 22 51.13 -7.27 7.43
CA LEU A 22 50.27 -8.00 8.34
C LEU A 22 48.89 -7.34 8.34
N ASN A 23 47.91 -8.09 7.81
CA ASN A 23 46.49 -7.77 7.84
C ASN A 23 46.00 -7.60 9.29
N ALA A 24 46.01 -6.36 9.80
CA ALA A 24 45.35 -5.97 11.05
C ALA A 24 43.83 -6.29 11.08
N ILE A 25 43.26 -6.69 9.95
CA ILE A 25 41.85 -7.07 9.78
C ILE A 25 41.56 -8.46 10.39
N ASN A 26 42.56 -9.34 10.48
CA ASN A 26 42.39 -10.74 10.92
C ASN A 26 42.98 -11.04 12.31
N ASP A 27 43.42 -10.03 13.05
CA ASP A 27 43.91 -10.22 14.42
C ASP A 27 42.71 -10.18 15.41
N PRO A 28 42.42 -11.28 16.14
CA PRO A 28 41.32 -11.33 17.10
C PRO A 28 41.48 -10.36 18.30
N VAL A 29 42.69 -9.85 18.56
CA VAL A 29 42.94 -8.85 19.61
C VAL A 29 42.55 -7.44 19.12
N MET A 30 42.70 -7.17 17.82
CA MET A 30 42.51 -5.85 17.23
C MET A 30 41.16 -5.68 16.52
N ASN A 31 40.49 -6.77 16.17
CA ASN A 31 39.17 -6.76 15.56
C ASN A 31 38.11 -7.36 16.51
N PRO A 32 37.38 -6.54 17.28
CA PRO A 32 36.37 -7.01 18.23
C PRO A 32 35.23 -7.79 17.56
N CYS A 33 35.05 -7.65 16.24
CA CYS A 33 34.05 -8.38 15.46
C CYS A 33 34.39 -9.86 15.24
N ILE A 34 35.65 -10.27 15.42
CA ILE A 34 36.05 -11.69 15.37
C ILE A 34 35.61 -12.41 16.66
N GLN A 35 35.71 -11.73 17.80
CA GLN A 35 35.35 -12.29 19.11
C GLN A 35 33.85 -12.13 19.42
N ARG A 36 33.21 -11.08 18.89
CA ARG A 36 31.79 -10.71 19.12
C ARG A 36 31.12 -10.31 17.80
N PRO A 37 30.84 -11.28 16.91
CA PRO A 37 30.30 -11.01 15.58
C PRO A 37 28.90 -10.37 15.62
N ASP A 38 28.21 -10.49 16.74
CA ASP A 38 26.89 -9.95 17.05
C ASP A 38 26.91 -8.51 17.59
N LEU A 39 28.10 -7.91 17.80
CA LEU A 39 28.22 -6.52 18.25
C LEU A 39 27.74 -5.55 17.15
N ALA A 40 26.99 -4.51 17.54
CA ALA A 40 26.49 -3.52 16.59
C ALA A 40 27.64 -2.87 15.81
N GLY A 41 27.56 -2.93 14.47
CA GLY A 41 28.61 -2.43 13.56
C GLY A 41 29.60 -3.49 13.06
N CYS A 42 29.55 -4.72 13.58
CA CYS A 42 30.47 -5.81 13.20
C CYS A 42 30.01 -6.70 12.04
N SER A 43 28.76 -6.55 11.60
CA SER A 43 28.31 -7.22 10.38
C SER A 43 28.72 -6.42 9.15
N GLY A 44 29.76 -6.89 8.45
CA GLY A 44 30.08 -6.42 7.11
C GLY A 44 28.92 -6.67 6.16
N ASN A 45 28.28 -5.60 5.68
CA ASN A 45 27.39 -5.43 4.51
C ASN A 45 26.38 -6.53 4.08
N ASN A 46 26.21 -7.66 4.77
CA ASN A 46 25.33 -8.75 4.37
C ASN A 46 24.55 -9.41 5.51
N GLN A 47 24.67 -8.93 6.75
CA GLN A 47 23.75 -9.29 7.83
C GLN A 47 23.24 -8.03 8.52
N SER A 48 22.17 -7.45 7.97
CA SER A 48 21.32 -6.56 8.77
C SER A 48 20.92 -7.30 10.05
N GLY A 49 21.57 -6.96 11.15
CA GLY A 49 21.35 -7.59 12.44
C GLY A 49 19.89 -7.44 12.86
N GLY A 50 19.23 -8.58 13.06
CA GLY A 50 18.28 -8.78 14.14
C GLY A 50 16.91 -8.10 14.07
N GLN A 51 16.59 -7.28 13.08
CA GLN A 51 15.18 -7.00 12.78
C GLN A 51 14.76 -7.90 11.64
N ALA A 52 14.31 -9.12 11.98
CA ALA A 52 13.45 -9.88 11.08
C ALA A 52 12.38 -8.90 10.58
N ARG A 53 12.40 -8.54 9.29
CA ARG A 53 11.33 -7.76 8.66
C ARG A 53 10.07 -8.56 8.92
N ARG A 54 9.29 -8.16 9.94
CA ARG A 54 7.99 -8.77 10.22
C ARG A 54 7.13 -8.40 9.03
N VAL A 55 7.01 -9.32 8.08
CA VAL A 55 6.05 -9.20 6.98
C VAL A 55 4.68 -9.35 7.61
N ILE A 56 4.01 -8.23 7.85
CA ILE A 56 2.64 -8.24 8.35
C ILE A 56 1.75 -8.42 7.12
N ASN A 57 1.16 -9.60 6.99
CA ASN A 57 0.14 -9.86 5.97
C ASN A 57 -1.18 -9.25 6.45
N ILE A 58 -1.39 -7.97 6.12
CA ILE A 58 -2.66 -7.30 6.40
C ILE A 58 -3.69 -7.76 5.36
N PRO A 59 -4.81 -8.37 5.77
CA PRO A 59 -5.80 -8.87 4.83
C PRO A 59 -6.51 -7.71 4.12
N ASN A 60 -6.74 -7.89 2.82
CA ASN A 60 -7.54 -6.95 2.03
C ASN A 60 -8.99 -6.94 2.53
N ARG A 61 -9.55 -5.76 2.69
CA ARG A 61 -10.97 -5.54 2.93
C ARG A 61 -11.57 -4.75 1.77
N TRP A 62 -12.76 -5.16 1.37
CA TRP A 62 -13.46 -4.61 0.22
C TRP A 62 -14.77 -3.98 0.65
N GLY A 63 -15.15 -2.93 -0.05
CA GLY A 63 -16.46 -2.34 0.03
C GLY A 63 -16.93 -1.91 -1.34
N ALA A 64 -18.24 -1.69 -1.44
CA ALA A 64 -18.86 -1.21 -2.66
C ALA A 64 -20.00 -0.27 -2.33
N ILE A 65 -20.34 0.62 -3.27
CA ILE A 65 -21.48 1.52 -3.21
C ILE A 65 -22.30 1.32 -4.48
N TYR A 66 -23.57 1.00 -4.29
CA TYR A 66 -24.57 0.93 -5.32
C TYR A 66 -25.53 2.11 -5.20
N PHE A 67 -25.97 2.64 -6.34
CA PHE A 67 -26.89 3.76 -6.41
C PHE A 67 -27.99 3.49 -7.43
N ASN A 68 -29.24 3.70 -7.02
CA ASN A 68 -30.37 3.79 -7.93
C ASN A 68 -30.71 5.28 -8.16
N PRO A 69 -30.50 5.81 -9.38
CA PRO A 69 -30.80 7.21 -9.70
C PRO A 69 -32.29 7.55 -9.74
N ALA A 70 -33.18 6.57 -9.94
CA ALA A 70 -34.62 6.80 -10.08
C ALA A 70 -35.28 7.17 -8.75
N ASN A 71 -34.91 6.49 -7.68
CA ASN A 71 -35.46 6.70 -6.34
C ASN A 71 -34.42 7.11 -5.30
N ARG A 72 -33.21 7.42 -5.77
CA ARG A 72 -32.06 7.88 -4.97
C ARG A 72 -31.62 6.87 -3.89
N ALA A 73 -31.99 5.59 -4.00
CA ALA A 73 -31.57 4.56 -3.06
C ALA A 73 -30.07 4.32 -3.14
N VAL A 74 -29.43 4.18 -1.97
CA VAL A 74 -28.01 3.86 -1.83
C VAL A 74 -27.90 2.56 -1.06
N GLY A 75 -27.13 1.64 -1.61
CA GLY A 75 -26.64 0.46 -0.89
C GLY A 75 -25.14 0.49 -0.80
N TYR A 76 -24.63 -0.12 0.26
CA TYR A 76 -23.21 -0.19 0.48
C TYR A 76 -22.85 -1.49 1.20
N SER A 77 -21.58 -1.84 1.10
CA SER A 77 -20.93 -2.87 1.90
C SER A 77 -19.59 -2.35 2.40
N GLU A 78 -19.18 -2.87 3.55
CA GLU A 78 -17.94 -2.53 4.21
C GLU A 78 -17.21 -3.77 4.68
N ASN A 79 -15.89 -3.65 4.83
CA ASN A 79 -15.06 -4.59 5.58
C ASN A 79 -15.16 -6.04 5.11
N ASN A 80 -15.58 -6.28 3.87
CA ASN A 80 -15.76 -7.60 3.33
C ASN A 80 -14.39 -8.27 3.11
N THR A 81 -14.18 -9.41 3.78
CA THR A 81 -12.91 -10.16 3.73
C THR A 81 -12.92 -11.28 2.68
N LYS A 82 -14.08 -11.60 2.10
CA LYS A 82 -14.24 -12.66 1.10
C LYS A 82 -13.80 -12.21 -0.30
N GLY A 83 -13.89 -10.90 -0.58
CA GLY A 83 -13.42 -10.30 -1.83
C GLY A 83 -14.44 -9.36 -2.47
N TYR A 84 -14.01 -8.70 -3.55
CA TYR A 84 -14.81 -7.67 -4.23
C TYR A 84 -16.17 -8.18 -4.72
N GLN A 85 -16.26 -9.42 -5.21
CA GLN A 85 -17.54 -10.00 -5.67
C GLN A 85 -18.55 -10.13 -4.53
N SER A 86 -18.09 -10.56 -3.35
CA SER A 86 -18.95 -10.65 -2.17
C SER A 86 -19.37 -9.26 -1.70
N ALA A 87 -18.45 -8.28 -1.72
CA ALA A 87 -18.75 -6.90 -1.37
C ALA A 87 -19.80 -6.30 -2.33
N ASN A 88 -19.67 -6.54 -3.63
CA ASN A 88 -20.61 -6.06 -4.65
C ASN A 88 -21.99 -6.69 -4.48
N LYS A 89 -22.06 -8.01 -4.24
CA LYS A 89 -23.32 -8.70 -3.97
C LYS A 89 -24.03 -8.11 -2.75
N GLU A 90 -23.30 -7.92 -1.65
CA GLU A 90 -23.82 -7.36 -0.41
C GLU A 90 -24.31 -5.91 -0.59
N ALA A 91 -23.53 -5.06 -1.26
CA ALA A 91 -23.91 -3.67 -1.53
C ALA A 91 -25.12 -3.58 -2.47
N LEU A 92 -25.20 -4.46 -3.47
CA LEU A 92 -26.36 -4.55 -4.34
C LEU A 92 -27.61 -4.95 -3.56
N GLU A 93 -27.53 -6.00 -2.74
CA GLU A 93 -28.64 -6.43 -1.89
C GLU A 93 -29.06 -5.33 -0.91
N SER A 94 -28.10 -4.60 -0.34
CA SER A 94 -28.34 -3.42 0.50
C SER A 94 -29.10 -2.33 -0.27
N CYS A 95 -28.71 -2.03 -1.51
CA CYS A 95 -29.37 -1.03 -2.35
C CYS A 95 -30.82 -1.41 -2.65
N ILE A 96 -31.05 -2.67 -2.99
CA ILE A 96 -32.38 -3.23 -3.25
C ILE A 96 -33.25 -3.10 -2.00
N LYS A 97 -32.72 -3.46 -0.81
CA LYS A 97 -33.40 -3.34 0.48
C LYS A 97 -33.70 -1.89 0.87
N ALA A 98 -32.83 -0.95 0.51
CA ALA A 98 -33.01 0.49 0.71
C ALA A 98 -34.08 1.12 -0.21
N GLY A 99 -34.91 0.29 -0.86
CA GLY A 99 -35.95 0.74 -1.78
C GLY A 99 -35.50 0.80 -3.24
N GLY A 100 -34.29 0.33 -3.57
CA GLY A 100 -33.73 0.38 -4.93
C GLY A 100 -34.40 -0.51 -5.98
N GLY A 101 -35.46 -1.25 -5.62
CA GLY A 101 -36.25 -2.10 -6.52
C GLY A 101 -35.57 -3.44 -6.84
N LYS A 102 -36.28 -4.37 -7.50
CA LYS A 102 -35.70 -5.66 -7.94
C LYS A 102 -34.78 -5.44 -9.15
N ASN A 103 -33.56 -5.98 -9.12
CA ASN A 103 -32.70 -6.11 -10.30
C ASN A 103 -33.04 -7.44 -11.02
N PRO A 104 -33.14 -7.51 -12.37
CA PRO A 104 -32.58 -6.61 -13.37
C PRO A 104 -33.66 -5.86 -14.16
N ILE A 105 -33.79 -4.54 -14.00
CA ILE A 105 -34.49 -3.74 -15.02
C ILE A 105 -33.58 -2.58 -15.41
N ALA A 106 -33.03 -2.70 -16.61
CA ALA A 106 -32.63 -1.57 -17.40
C ALA A 106 -33.16 -1.82 -18.81
N HIS A 107 -34.37 -1.33 -19.09
CA HIS A 107 -34.88 -1.17 -20.45
C HIS A 107 -35.66 0.14 -20.62
N ASP A 108 -36.14 0.72 -19.52
CA ASP A 108 -36.25 2.16 -19.22
C ASP A 108 -34.89 2.77 -18.80
N GLY A 109 -33.98 1.87 -18.49
CA GLY A 109 -32.57 2.11 -18.52
C GLY A 109 -31.95 2.49 -17.19
N LYS A 110 -32.57 2.31 -15.99
CA LYS A 110 -31.92 2.56 -14.67
C LYS A 110 -32.48 1.73 -13.48
N GLY A 111 -31.57 1.25 -12.61
CA GLY A 111 -31.80 0.47 -11.38
C GLY A 111 -30.57 0.57 -10.43
N CYS A 112 -30.48 -0.23 -9.35
CA CYS A 112 -29.29 -0.26 -8.49
C CYS A 112 -28.03 -0.62 -9.29
N ARG A 113 -27.07 0.30 -9.35
CA ARG A 113 -25.83 0.17 -10.13
C ARG A 113 -24.61 0.36 -9.27
N LEU A 114 -23.59 -0.46 -9.50
CA LEU A 114 -22.27 -0.22 -8.95
C LEU A 114 -21.80 1.17 -9.38
N LYS A 115 -21.44 1.99 -8.40
CA LYS A 115 -20.86 3.32 -8.62
C LYS A 115 -19.43 3.43 -8.15
N HIS A 116 -19.09 2.69 -7.10
CA HIS A 116 -17.74 2.68 -6.57
C HIS A 116 -17.45 1.35 -5.90
N GLU A 117 -16.32 0.77 -6.22
CA GLU A 117 -15.72 -0.38 -5.54
C GLU A 117 -14.39 0.11 -4.97
N TYR A 118 -14.09 -0.26 -3.73
CA TYR A 118 -12.91 0.23 -3.04
C TYR A 118 -12.29 -0.84 -2.14
N ARG A 119 -10.96 -0.79 -2.01
CA ARG A 119 -10.14 -1.77 -1.30
C ARG A 119 -9.21 -1.07 -0.33
N ASN A 120 -9.22 -1.47 0.94
CA ASN A 120 -8.34 -0.95 2.00
C ASN A 120 -8.39 0.57 2.17
N THR A 121 -9.49 1.21 1.79
CA THR A 121 -9.64 2.67 1.83
C THR A 121 -11.05 3.04 2.29
N CYS A 122 -11.37 4.33 2.37
CA CYS A 122 -12.73 4.80 2.62
C CYS A 122 -13.41 5.26 1.34
N ALA A 123 -14.73 5.35 1.40
CA ALA A 123 -15.54 5.96 0.36
C ALA A 123 -16.73 6.69 0.96
N ALA A 124 -17.20 7.71 0.25
CA ALA A 124 -18.40 8.43 0.60
C ALA A 124 -19.24 8.75 -0.64
N ILE A 125 -20.55 8.87 -0.45
CA ILE A 125 -21.51 9.31 -1.45
C ILE A 125 -22.42 10.40 -0.86
N ALA A 126 -22.48 11.52 -1.57
CA ALA A 126 -23.41 12.61 -1.33
C ALA A 126 -24.46 12.65 -2.44
N ILE A 127 -25.69 12.96 -2.07
CA ILE A 127 -26.82 13.07 -3.00
C ILE A 127 -27.60 14.33 -2.63
N GLY A 128 -27.96 15.13 -3.63
CA GLY A 128 -28.82 16.30 -3.48
C GLY A 128 -30.01 16.24 -4.41
N GLY A 129 -31.17 16.75 -3.99
CA GLY A 129 -32.43 16.57 -4.72
C GLY A 129 -33.10 15.21 -4.48
N LYS A 130 -34.43 15.25 -4.35
CA LYS A 130 -35.27 14.10 -3.96
C LYS A 130 -35.83 13.30 -5.16
N GLU A 131 -35.80 13.86 -6.36
CA GLU A 131 -36.42 13.29 -7.55
C GLU A 131 -35.38 12.82 -8.58
N GLU A 132 -35.75 11.86 -9.43
CA GLU A 132 -34.89 11.45 -10.55
C GLU A 132 -34.59 12.63 -11.48
N GLY A 133 -33.34 12.73 -11.93
CA GLY A 133 -32.93 13.76 -12.89
C GLY A 133 -32.85 15.17 -12.31
N LYS A 134 -33.24 15.36 -11.05
CA LYS A 134 -33.08 16.63 -10.32
C LYS A 134 -31.99 16.48 -9.26
N GLY A 135 -31.14 17.50 -9.19
CA GLY A 135 -30.03 17.59 -8.25
C GLY A 135 -28.77 16.82 -8.66
N GLY A 136 -27.84 16.67 -7.72
CA GLY A 136 -26.48 16.20 -7.94
C GLY A 136 -26.16 14.94 -7.16
N PHE A 137 -25.09 14.26 -7.54
CA PHE A 137 -24.46 13.27 -6.67
C PHE A 137 -22.95 13.40 -6.78
N GLY A 138 -22.25 13.07 -5.71
CA GLY A 138 -20.80 12.98 -5.68
C GLY A 138 -20.41 11.70 -4.98
N ILE A 139 -19.49 10.95 -5.57
CA ILE A 139 -18.99 9.70 -5.01
C ILE A 139 -17.47 9.65 -5.19
N VAL A 140 -16.76 9.31 -4.12
CA VAL A 140 -15.30 9.37 -4.11
C VAL A 140 -14.74 8.42 -3.06
N GLY A 141 -13.55 7.89 -3.33
CA GLY A 141 -12.73 7.15 -2.38
C GLY A 141 -11.59 8.02 -1.85
N ASN A 142 -11.23 7.83 -0.58
CA ASN A 142 -10.08 8.49 0.03
C ASN A 142 -9.58 7.70 1.25
N ASP A 143 -8.30 7.85 1.58
CA ASP A 143 -7.72 7.24 2.77
C ASP A 143 -8.16 7.92 4.08
N ASP A 144 -8.87 9.03 4.02
CA ASP A 144 -9.55 9.64 5.15
C ASP A 144 -11.07 9.75 4.84
N VAL A 145 -11.91 9.28 5.76
CA VAL A 145 -13.37 9.28 5.58
C VAL A 145 -13.96 10.69 5.58
N GLU A 146 -13.38 11.61 6.34
CA GLU A 146 -13.83 13.01 6.40
C GLU A 146 -13.44 13.74 5.11
N VAL A 147 -12.25 13.47 4.57
CA VAL A 147 -11.86 13.97 3.25
C VAL A 147 -12.76 13.38 2.16
N ALA A 148 -13.10 12.09 2.25
CA ALA A 148 -14.06 11.48 1.32
C ALA A 148 -15.43 12.17 1.38
N LYS A 149 -15.93 12.50 2.58
CA LYS A 149 -17.20 13.22 2.76
C LYS A 149 -17.16 14.61 2.15
N GLU A 150 -16.11 15.40 2.43
CA GLU A 150 -15.95 16.74 1.87
C GLU A 150 -15.94 16.70 0.33
N LEU A 151 -15.14 15.79 -0.24
CA LEU A 151 -15.03 15.64 -1.69
C LEU A 151 -16.34 15.13 -2.31
N ALA A 152 -17.08 14.25 -1.64
CA ALA A 152 -18.40 13.81 -2.10
C ALA A 152 -19.40 14.96 -2.11
N LEU A 153 -19.45 15.78 -1.04
CA LEU A 153 -20.30 16.98 -0.99
C LEU A 153 -19.93 17.96 -2.09
N LYS A 154 -18.63 18.24 -2.27
CA LYS A 154 -18.13 19.11 -3.34
C LYS A 154 -18.47 18.59 -4.73
N GLY A 155 -18.45 17.27 -4.93
CA GLY A 155 -18.87 16.65 -6.18
C GLY A 155 -20.36 16.83 -6.44
N CYS A 156 -21.19 16.59 -5.42
CA CYS A 156 -22.63 16.78 -5.49
C CYS A 156 -23.02 18.25 -5.72
N SER A 157 -22.34 19.18 -5.04
CA SER A 157 -22.71 20.59 -5.01
C SER A 157 -22.52 21.32 -6.34
N LYS A 158 -21.81 20.70 -7.30
CA LYS A 158 -21.72 21.18 -8.68
C LYS A 158 -23.06 21.21 -9.40
N HIS A 159 -24.04 20.44 -8.92
CA HIS A 159 -25.32 20.24 -9.59
C HIS A 159 -26.53 20.36 -8.64
N SER A 160 -26.31 20.71 -7.37
CA SER A 160 -27.38 20.85 -6.37
C SER A 160 -26.91 21.64 -5.16
N ASP A 161 -27.77 22.53 -4.65
CA ASP A 161 -27.46 23.29 -3.44
C ASP A 161 -27.78 22.53 -2.14
N GLU A 162 -28.46 21.38 -2.23
CA GLU A 162 -28.97 20.61 -1.08
C GLU A 162 -28.36 19.21 -0.99
N CYS A 163 -27.04 19.13 -0.90
CA CYS A 163 -26.32 17.86 -0.84
C CYS A 163 -26.23 17.30 0.57
N VAL A 164 -26.58 16.02 0.73
CA VAL A 164 -26.44 15.29 1.99
C VAL A 164 -25.59 14.05 1.82
N ILE A 165 -24.73 13.75 2.79
CA ILE A 165 -24.03 12.47 2.86
C ILE A 165 -25.05 11.36 3.10
N ARG A 166 -25.13 10.40 2.19
CA ARG A 166 -25.99 9.22 2.32
C ARG A 166 -25.24 8.02 2.86
N TYR A 167 -23.93 8.00 2.65
CA TYR A 167 -23.04 7.01 3.21
C TYR A 167 -21.60 7.53 3.22
N ALA A 168 -20.85 7.19 4.25
CA ALA A 168 -19.40 7.36 4.35
C ALA A 168 -18.83 6.30 5.29
N GLY A 169 -17.83 5.57 4.83
CA GLY A 169 -17.30 4.43 5.59
C GLY A 169 -16.05 3.82 4.98
N CYS A 170 -15.42 2.91 5.72
CA CYS A 170 -14.09 2.40 5.39
C CYS A 170 -14.06 0.88 5.37
N SER A 171 -13.38 0.35 4.35
CA SER A 171 -13.13 -1.08 4.18
C SER A 171 -11.65 -1.32 4.30
N ARG A 172 -11.10 -1.16 5.50
CA ARG A 172 -9.66 -1.34 5.77
C ARG A 172 -9.44 -2.03 7.11
N HIS A 173 -8.39 -2.83 7.19
CA HIS A 173 -7.94 -3.35 8.47
C HIS A 173 -7.45 -2.20 9.38
N PRO A 174 -7.76 -2.20 10.70
CA PRO A 174 -7.24 -1.18 11.62
C PRO A 174 -5.72 -1.04 11.59
N ASP A 175 -5.00 -2.13 11.29
CA ASP A 175 -3.54 -2.12 11.18
C ASP A 175 -3.00 -1.30 9.99
N TYR A 176 -3.82 -0.96 9.00
CA TYR A 176 -3.43 -0.01 7.94
C TYR A 176 -3.22 1.41 8.47
N LEU A 177 -3.67 1.73 9.69
CA LEU A 177 -3.49 3.05 10.31
C LEU A 177 -2.25 3.11 11.21
N ARG A 178 -1.53 1.99 11.38
CA ARG A 178 -0.40 1.87 12.32
C ARG A 178 0.96 2.10 11.66
N TYR A 179 1.02 2.17 10.33
CA TYR A 179 2.23 2.29 9.51
C TYR A 179 2.00 3.31 8.39
#